data_AF-A0A833TLA3-F1
#
_entry.id   AF-A0A833TLA3-F1
#
_cell.length_a   1.000
_cell.length_b   1.000
_cell.length_c   1.000
_cell.angle_alpha   90.00
_cell.angle_beta   90.00
_cell.angle_gamma   90.00
#
_symmetry.space_group_name_H-M   'P 1'
#
loop_
_entity.id
_entity.type
_entity.pdbx_description
1 polymer ?
#
loop_
_entity_poly.entity_id
_entity_poly.type
_entity_poly.pdbx_seq_one_letter_code
_entity_poly.pdbx_strand_id
1 'polypeptide(L)'
;MAHTANEWKTGDTITATKLNAIENDLAAVGNGEQGPKGDAGATGPAGPTGPKGDKGADGATGASVKAIELELTNGSVTGGTATLTDDSTVSITVTTK
;
A
#
# COMPACT_ATOMS: atom_id res chain seq x y z
N MET A 1 12.02 -10.13 -54.14
CA MET A 1 12.92 -9.95 -55.28
C MET A 1 13.97 -11.05 -55.16
N ALA A 2 14.11 -11.92 -56.15
CA ALA A 2 14.99 -13.08 -56.04
C ALA A 2 16.44 -12.64 -56.21
N HIS A 3 17.24 -12.70 -55.14
CA HIS A 3 18.68 -12.56 -55.23
C HIS A 3 19.24 -13.88 -55.76
N THR A 4 19.77 -13.89 -56.99
CA THR A 4 20.54 -15.02 -57.49
C THR A 4 21.99 -14.80 -57.08
N ALA A 5 22.45 -15.53 -56.07
CA ALA A 5 23.83 -15.44 -55.60
C ALA A 5 24.81 -15.77 -56.75
N ASN A 6 25.83 -14.93 -56.93
CA ASN A 6 26.90 -15.21 -57.87
C ASN A 6 27.73 -16.39 -57.37
N GLU A 7 27.75 -17.49 -58.11
CA GLU A 7 28.67 -18.60 -57.86
C GLU A 7 30.06 -18.24 -58.41
N TRP A 8 31.08 -18.26 -57.54
CA TRP A 8 32.45 -17.94 -57.90
C TRP A 8 33.31 -19.21 -57.93
N LYS A 9 34.05 -19.40 -59.02
CA LYS A 9 35.05 -20.48 -59.13
C LYS A 9 36.47 -19.90 -59.13
N THR A 10 37.42 -20.69 -58.63
CA THR A 10 38.84 -20.33 -58.66
C THR A 10 39.29 -20.10 -60.11
N GLY A 11 39.74 -18.88 -60.41
CA GLY A 11 40.16 -18.47 -61.76
C GLY A 11 39.12 -17.65 -62.54
N ASP A 12 37.92 -17.43 -61.99
CA ASP A 12 36.94 -16.55 -62.64
C ASP A 12 37.40 -15.09 -62.68
N THR A 13 37.22 -14.44 -63.84
CA THR A 13 37.44 -13.01 -63.98
C THR A 13 36.23 -12.23 -63.46
N ILE A 14 36.45 -11.23 -62.61
CA ILE A 14 35.41 -10.33 -62.13
C ILE A 14 35.00 -9.41 -63.28
N THR A 15 33.83 -9.68 -63.89
CA THR A 15 33.25 -8.81 -64.92
C THR A 15 32.48 -7.66 -64.27
N ALA A 16 32.31 -6.55 -64.99
CA ALA A 16 31.54 -5.40 -64.52
C ALA A 16 30.10 -5.79 -64.11
N THR A 17 29.50 -6.76 -64.80
CA THR A 17 28.17 -7.28 -64.44
C THR A 17 28.17 -7.95 -63.06
N LYS A 18 29.20 -8.76 -62.74
CA LYS A 18 29.32 -9.41 -61.44
C LYS A 18 29.63 -8.40 -60.33
N LEU A 19 30.39 -7.34 -60.64
CA LEU A 19 30.68 -6.26 -59.71
C LEU A 19 29.41 -5.46 -59.37
N ASN A 20 28.64 -5.04 -60.38
CA ASN A 20 27.37 -4.33 -60.18
C ASN A 20 26.34 -5.18 -59.39
N ALA A 21 26.35 -6.51 -59.58
CA ALA A 21 25.49 -7.41 -58.82
C ALA A 21 25.85 -7.43 -57.33
N ILE A 22 27.15 -7.50 -57.00
CA ILE A 22 27.63 -7.41 -55.61
C ILE A 22 27.30 -6.05 -54.98
N GLU A 23 27.44 -4.96 -55.74
CA GLU A 23 27.13 -3.62 -55.25
C GLU A 23 25.64 -3.46 -54.92
N ASN A 24 24.76 -3.99 -55.77
CA ASN A 24 23.31 -4.00 -55.51
C ASN A 24 22.93 -4.87 -54.30
N ASP A 25 23.58 -6.04 -54.16
CA ASP A 25 23.36 -6.92 -53.03
C ASP A 25 23.87 -6.29 -51.72
N LEU A 26 25.02 -5.61 -51.75
CA LEU A 26 25.59 -4.90 -50.60
C LEU A 26 24.78 -3.65 -50.23
N ALA A 27 24.25 -2.93 -51.22
CA ALA A 27 23.33 -1.81 -50.99
C ALA A 27 22.05 -2.27 -50.26
N ALA A 28 21.60 -3.52 -50.48
CA ALA A 28 20.49 -4.10 -49.74
C ALA A 28 20.83 -4.43 -48.27
N VAL A 29 22.12 -4.60 -47.92
CA VAL A 29 22.57 -4.83 -46.52
C VAL A 29 22.58 -3.53 -45.70
N GLY A 30 22.50 -2.35 -46.35
CA GLY A 30 22.58 -1.04 -45.70
C GLY A 30 21.37 -0.61 -44.85
N ASN A 31 20.28 -1.38 -44.86
CA ASN A 31 19.06 -1.06 -44.13
C ASN A 31 18.65 -2.22 -43.21
N GLY A 32 19.54 -2.61 -42.29
CA GLY A 32 19.09 -3.35 -41.11
C GLY A 32 18.10 -2.46 -40.35
N GLU A 33 16.82 -2.82 -40.35
CA GLU A 33 15.80 -2.08 -39.60
C GLU A 33 16.27 -1.94 -38.14
N GLN A 34 16.14 -0.73 -37.59
CA GLN A 34 16.42 -0.52 -36.17
C GLN A 34 15.57 -1.53 -35.39
N GLY A 35 16.22 -2.32 -34.52
CA GLY A 35 15.53 -3.30 -33.70
C GLY A 35 14.39 -2.64 -32.90
N PRO A 36 13.32 -3.40 -32.58
CA PRO A 36 12.18 -2.86 -31.87
C PRO A 36 12.63 -2.22 -30.55
N LYS A 37 11.94 -1.16 -30.15
CA LYS A 37 12.11 -0.57 -28.83
C LYS A 37 11.89 -1.66 -27.79
N GLY A 38 12.80 -1.76 -26.81
CA GLY A 38 12.65 -2.71 -25.70
C GLY A 38 11.37 -2.45 -24.91
N ASP A 39 10.85 -3.50 -24.29
CA ASP A 39 9.63 -3.45 -23.48
C ASP A 39 9.75 -2.46 -22.31
N ALA A 40 8.60 -1.96 -21.85
CA ALA A 40 8.55 -1.15 -20.64
C ALA A 40 9.05 -1.95 -19.43
N GLY A 41 9.78 -1.30 -18.53
CA GLY A 41 10.23 -1.93 -17.29
C GLY A 41 9.05 -2.34 -16.41
N ALA A 42 9.25 -3.39 -15.59
CA ALA A 42 8.24 -3.83 -14.65
C ALA A 42 7.89 -2.73 -13.63
N THR A 43 6.63 -2.72 -13.19
CA THR A 43 6.18 -1.87 -12.08
C THR A 43 7.01 -2.17 -10.82
N GLY A 44 7.39 -1.12 -10.09
CA GLY A 44 8.12 -1.27 -8.83
C GLY A 44 7.32 -2.03 -7.76
N PRO A 45 8.00 -2.54 -6.71
CA PRO A 45 7.34 -3.24 -5.63
C PRO A 45 6.38 -2.32 -4.86
N ALA A 46 5.40 -2.92 -4.18
CA ALA A 46 4.55 -2.20 -3.25
C ALA A 46 5.37 -1.56 -2.13
N GLY A 47 4.93 -0.40 -1.66
CA GLY A 47 5.56 0.29 -0.52
C GLY A 47 5.41 -0.51 0.79
N PRO A 48 6.21 -0.20 1.83
CA PRO A 48 6.09 -0.85 3.12
C PRO A 48 4.76 -0.54 3.80
N THR A 49 4.30 -1.45 4.66
CA THR A 49 3.15 -1.22 5.55
C THR A 49 3.43 -0.01 6.45
N GLY A 50 2.41 0.82 6.68
CA GLY A 50 2.50 1.97 7.59
C GLY A 50 2.77 1.57 9.05
N PRO A 51 3.18 2.53 9.90
CA PRO A 51 3.43 2.27 11.30
C PRO A 51 2.15 1.87 12.05
N LYS A 52 2.31 1.13 13.15
CA LYS A 52 1.22 0.86 14.09
C LYS A 52 0.72 2.18 14.69
N GLY A 53 -0.59 2.32 14.86
CA GLY A 53 -1.18 3.47 15.56
C GLY A 53 -0.82 3.50 17.05
N ASP A 54 -1.00 4.67 17.66
CA ASP A 54 -0.69 4.93 19.07
C ASP A 54 -1.56 4.11 20.02
N LYS A 55 -1.06 3.90 21.25
CA LYS A 55 -1.83 3.29 22.34
C LYS A 55 -2.98 4.23 22.72
N GLY A 56 -4.16 3.68 22.99
CA GLY A 56 -5.28 4.45 23.56
C GLY A 56 -4.95 5.05 24.93
N ALA A 57 -5.66 6.11 25.30
CA ALA A 57 -5.53 6.76 26.61
C ALA A 57 -5.94 5.82 27.76
N ASP A 58 -5.35 6.04 28.93
CA ASP A 58 -5.74 5.32 30.15
C ASP A 58 -7.17 5.69 30.57
N GLY A 59 -7.86 4.76 31.23
CA GLY A 59 -9.22 4.99 31.75
C GLY A 59 -9.22 5.96 32.93
N ALA A 60 -10.32 6.70 33.11
CA ALA A 60 -10.50 7.58 34.26
C ALA A 60 -10.53 6.78 35.58
N THR A 61 -9.93 7.34 36.64
CA THR A 61 -10.05 6.78 37.99
C THR A 61 -11.51 6.81 38.44
N GLY A 62 -12.01 5.71 39.02
CA GLY A 62 -13.39 5.64 39.51
C GLY A 62 -13.64 6.57 40.72
N ALA A 63 -14.83 7.16 40.79
CA ALA A 63 -15.20 8.03 41.89
C ALA A 63 -15.44 7.23 43.18
N SER A 64 -14.80 7.65 44.28
CA SER A 64 -15.03 7.12 45.63
C SER A 64 -16.12 7.93 46.37
N VAL A 65 -16.70 7.38 47.44
CA VAL A 65 -17.68 8.09 48.28
C VAL A 65 -16.98 9.17 49.10
N LYS A 66 -17.45 10.41 48.98
CA LYS A 66 -16.98 11.60 49.70
C LYS A 66 -17.78 11.86 50.98
N ALA A 67 -19.11 11.72 50.92
CA ALA A 67 -20.01 11.93 52.06
C ALA A 67 -21.30 11.11 51.92
N ILE A 68 -21.98 10.88 53.03
CA ILE A 68 -23.29 10.21 53.08
C ILE A 68 -24.23 11.05 53.94
N GLU A 69 -25.38 11.40 53.39
CA GLU A 69 -26.50 12.00 54.12
C GLU A 69 -27.62 10.97 54.20
N LEU A 70 -28.15 10.76 55.41
CA LEU A 70 -29.25 9.82 55.66
C LEU A 70 -30.53 10.59 55.92
N GLU A 71 -31.62 10.13 55.32
CA GLU A 71 -32.96 10.63 55.58
C GLU A 71 -33.62 9.76 56.64
N LEU A 72 -34.13 10.39 57.70
CA LEU A 72 -34.84 9.70 58.77
C LEU A 72 -36.29 10.19 58.84
N THR A 73 -37.22 9.24 58.95
CA THR A 73 -38.62 9.50 59.27
C THR A 73 -38.98 8.74 60.54
N ASN A 74 -39.47 9.44 61.56
CA ASN A 74 -39.84 8.86 62.86
C ASN A 74 -38.71 8.00 63.50
N GLY A 75 -37.45 8.41 63.32
CA GLY A 75 -36.27 7.70 63.84
C GLY A 75 -35.84 6.47 63.03
N SER A 76 -36.51 6.16 61.91
CA SER A 76 -36.12 5.10 60.97
C SER A 76 -35.49 5.70 59.73
N VAL A 77 -34.42 5.07 59.20
CA VAL A 77 -33.79 5.50 57.95
C VAL A 77 -34.73 5.15 56.79
N THR A 78 -35.18 6.16 56.05
CA THR A 78 -36.08 6.02 54.89
C THR A 78 -35.37 6.18 53.55
N GLY A 79 -34.16 6.72 53.55
CA GLY A 79 -33.38 6.97 52.34
C GLY A 79 -32.04 7.61 52.67
N GLY A 80 -31.39 8.11 51.62
CA GLY A 80 -30.19 8.93 51.76
C GLY A 80 -29.62 9.31 50.40
N THR A 81 -28.57 10.12 50.44
CA THR A 81 -27.76 10.47 49.28
C THR A 81 -26.30 10.20 49.60
N ALA A 82 -25.58 9.61 48.65
CA ALA A 82 -24.13 9.49 48.69
C ALA A 82 -23.54 10.50 47.72
N THR A 83 -22.69 11.39 48.22
CA THR A 83 -21.91 12.31 47.39
C THR A 83 -20.58 11.64 47.06
N LEU A 84 -20.22 11.62 45.78
CA LEU A 84 -18.97 11.06 45.30
C LEU A 84 -17.87 12.13 45.26
N THR A 85 -16.64 11.68 45.02
CA THR A 85 -15.44 12.53 44.94
C THR A 85 -15.41 13.44 43.72
N ASP A 86 -16.25 13.19 42.72
CA ASP A 86 -16.50 14.04 41.55
C ASP A 86 -17.69 14.99 41.76
N ASP A 87 -18.16 15.14 42.99
CA ASP A 87 -19.33 15.92 43.41
C ASP A 87 -20.68 15.45 42.81
N SER A 88 -20.72 14.31 42.11
CA SER A 88 -21.98 13.68 41.73
C SER A 88 -22.68 13.03 42.94
N THR A 89 -24.00 12.88 42.86
CA THR A 89 -24.81 12.32 43.96
C THR A 89 -25.57 11.07 43.52
N VAL A 90 -25.60 10.05 44.37
CA VAL A 90 -26.33 8.80 44.17
C VAL A 90 -27.38 8.62 45.27
N SER A 91 -28.64 8.36 44.91
CA SER A 91 -29.69 8.07 45.88
C SER A 91 -29.54 6.68 46.50
N ILE A 92 -29.65 6.62 47.82
CA ILE A 92 -29.67 5.38 48.61
C ILE A 92 -31.13 5.00 48.84
N THR A 93 -31.53 3.85 48.32
CA THR A 93 -32.87 3.28 48.54
C THR A 93 -32.84 2.29 49.69
N VAL A 94 -33.67 2.51 50.71
CA VAL A 94 -33.86 1.56 51.81
C VAL A 94 -34.99 0.59 51.46
N THR A 95 -34.71 -0.71 51.53
CA THR A 95 -35.71 -1.78 51.40
C THR A 95 -35.74 -2.63 52.66
N THR A 96 -36.94 -2.91 53.17
CA THR A 96 -37.15 -3.83 54.29
C THR A 96 -37.29 -5.25 53.75
N LYS A 97 -36.50 -6.20 54.27
CA LYS A 97 -36.70 -7.64 54.02
C LYS A 97 -37.69 -8.24 55.00
#